data_AF-A0A927LED3-F1
#
_entry.id   AF-A0A927LED3-F1
#
_cell.length_a   1.000
_cell.length_b   1.000
_cell.length_c   1.000
_cell.angle_alpha   90.00
_cell.angle_beta   90.00
_cell.angle_gamma   90.00
#
_symmetry.space_group_name_H-M   'P 1'
#
loop_
_entity.id
_entity.type
_entity.pdbx_description
1 polymer ?
#
loop_
_entity_poly.entity_id
_entity_poly.type
_entity_poly.pdbx_seq_one_letter_code
_entity_poly.pdbx_strand_id
1 'polypeptide(L)' 'MTGVITASQPSWIAPFTGLSPRLFRKLVTGLRREGADAVRRGRPWSLPLEDRALLVAAYWR' A
#
# COMPACT_ATOMS: atom_id res chain seq x y z
N MET A 1 14.94 10.68 6.80
CA MET A 1 14.89 9.32 7.35
C MET A 1 14.90 8.33 6.18
N THR A 2 16.08 7.87 5.82
CA THR A 2 16.35 6.91 4.73
C THR A 2 16.25 5.50 5.30
N GLY A 3 15.16 4.77 5.02
CA GLY A 3 15.02 3.38 5.46
C GLY A 3 13.58 2.86 5.63
N VAL A 4 12.56 3.71 5.56
CA VAL A 4 11.16 3.26 5.67
C VAL A 4 10.57 3.05 4.28
N ILE A 5 10.11 1.83 4.00
CA ILE A 5 9.36 1.51 2.78
C ILE A 5 7.95 2.11 2.93
N THR A 6 7.59 3.01 2.02
CA THR A 6 6.28 3.67 2.00
C THR A 6 5.82 3.93 0.57
N ALA A 7 4.52 3.81 0.33
CA ALA A 7 3.87 4.11 -0.93
C ALA A 7 3.85 5.61 -1.25
N SER A 8 4.12 6.46 -0.26
CA SER A 8 4.32 7.91 -0.46
C SER A 8 5.60 8.22 -1.26
N GLN A 9 6.56 7.29 -1.29
CA GLN A 9 7.76 7.38 -2.12
C GLN A 9 7.64 6.42 -3.33
N PRO A 10 7.34 6.92 -4.54
CA PRO A 10 6.99 6.10 -5.70
C PRO A 10 8.10 5.13 -6.16
N SER A 11 9.36 5.41 -5.82
CA SER A 11 10.49 4.54 -6.17
C SER A 11 10.44 3.18 -5.51
N TRP A 12 9.64 2.99 -4.45
CA TRP A 12 9.42 1.68 -3.84
C TRP A 12 8.33 0.85 -4.53
N ILE A 13 7.44 1.48 -5.28
CA ILE A 13 6.27 0.78 -5.84
C ILE A 13 6.71 -0.23 -6.91
N ALA A 14 7.47 0.22 -7.92
CA ALA A 14 7.84 -0.65 -9.03
C ALA A 14 8.72 -1.86 -8.60
N PRO A 15 9.75 -1.70 -7.74
CA PRO A 15 10.57 -2.84 -7.29
C PRO A 15 9.77 -3.92 -6.56
N PHE A 16 8.82 -3.54 -5.70
CA PHE A 16 8.09 -4.52 -4.89
C PHE A 16 6.83 -5.06 -5.58
N THR A 17 6.12 -4.22 -6.34
CA THR A 17 4.81 -4.59 -6.92
C THR A 17 4.87 -4.97 -8.40
N GLY A 18 5.93 -4.60 -9.12
CA GLY A 18 5.98 -4.70 -10.60
C GLY A 18 5.05 -3.73 -11.33
N LEU A 19 4.33 -2.86 -10.61
CA LEU A 19 3.39 -1.89 -11.18
C LEU A 19 4.02 -0.50 -11.29
N SER A 20 3.56 0.27 -12.28
CA SER A 20 3.81 1.72 -12.26
C SER A 20 3.03 2.37 -11.12
N PRO A 21 3.50 3.52 -10.57
CA PRO A 21 2.79 4.22 -9.49
C PRO A 21 1.32 4.54 -9.81
N ARG A 22 1.02 4.81 -11.10
CA ARG A 22 -0.34 5.07 -11.57
C ARG A 22 -1.23 3.81 -11.51
N LEU A 23 -0.71 2.66 -11.95
CA LEU A 23 -1.45 1.39 -11.90
C LEU A 23 -1.64 0.94 -10.45
N PHE A 24 -0.64 1.13 -9.60
CA PHE A 24 -0.75 0.86 -8.16
C PHE A 24 -1.86 1.68 -7.51
N ARG A 25 -1.94 2.99 -7.78
CA ARG A 25 -3.05 3.83 -7.26
C ARG A 25 -4.42 3.37 -7.75
N LYS A 26 -4.52 2.92 -9.01
CA LYS A 26 -5.76 2.36 -9.55
C LYS A 26 -6.16 1.08 -8.80
N LEU A 27 -5.20 0.20 -8.52
CA LEU A 27 -5.41 -1.01 -7.71
C LEU A 27 -5.90 -0.66 -6.31
N VAL A 28 -5.22 0.26 -5.61
CA VAL A 28 -5.61 0.67 -4.25
C VAL A 28 -7.00 1.30 -4.24
N THR A 29 -7.35 2.08 -5.27
CA THR A 29 -8.70 2.62 -5.42
C THR A 29 -9.75 1.52 -5.55
N GLY A 30 -9.45 0.46 -6.32
CA GLY A 30 -10.29 -0.74 -6.41
C GLY A 30 -10.46 -1.42 -5.05
N LEU A 31 -9.36 -1.70 -4.35
CA LEU A 31 -9.37 -2.30 -3.02
C LEU A 31 -10.19 -1.48 -2.01
N ARG A 32 -10.11 -0.16 -2.06
CA ARG A 32 -10.90 0.74 -1.22
C ARG A 32 -12.39 0.60 -1.48
N ARG A 33 -12.80 0.45 -2.75
CA ARG A 33 -14.21 0.21 -3.13
C ARG A 33 -14.72 -1.13 -2.62
N GLU A 34 -13.86 -2.15 -2.61
CA GLU A 34 -14.15 -3.47 -2.04
C GLU A 34 -14.09 -3.51 -0.49
N GLY A 35 -13.89 -2.37 0.17
CA GLY A 35 -13.90 -2.27 1.63
C GLY A 35 -12.59 -2.67 2.32
N ALA A 36 -11.47 -2.81 1.59
CA ALA A 36 -10.17 -3.14 2.17
C ALA A 36 -9.62 -2.07 3.15
N ASP A 37 -10.16 -0.84 3.08
CA ASP A 37 -9.83 0.24 4.01
C ASP A 37 -10.78 0.35 5.22
N ALA A 38 -11.67 -0.62 5.43
CA ALA A 38 -12.54 -0.60 6.61
C ALA A 38 -11.70 -0.66 7.89
N VAL A 39 -11.76 0.42 8.69
CA VAL A 39 -11.09 0.51 9.99
C VAL A 39 -11.72 -0.53 10.91
N ARG A 40 -10.99 -1.61 11.22
CA ARG A 40 -11.42 -2.55 12.26
C ARG A 40 -11.41 -1.83 13.60
N ARG A 41 -12.56 -1.80 14.28
CA ARG A 41 -12.68 -1.23 15.64
C ARG A 41 -11.56 -1.78 16.53
N GLY A 42 -10.81 -0.88 17.18
CA GLY A 42 -9.73 -1.24 18.11
C GLY A 42 -8.29 -1.03 17.62
N ARG A 43 -8.07 -0.50 16.40
CA ARG A 43 -6.71 -0.21 15.91
C ARG A 43 -6.55 1.26 15.44
N PRO A 44 -6.34 2.22 16.37
CA PRO A 44 -6.19 3.64 16.03
C PRO A 44 -4.95 3.95 15.16
N TRP A 45 -4.02 3.00 15.03
CA TRP A 45 -2.75 3.14 14.30
C TRP A 45 -2.67 2.23 13.07
N SER A 46 -3.78 2.06 12.33
CA SER A 46 -3.71 1.29 11.08
C SER A 46 -2.89 2.05 10.04
N LEU A 47 -1.90 1.37 9.44
CA LEU A 47 -1.20 1.91 8.28
C LEU A 47 -2.18 2.29 7.16
N PRO A 48 -1.88 3.36 6.39
CA PRO A 48 -2.61 3.67 5.16
C PRO A 48 -2.76 2.43 4.26
N LEU A 49 -3.88 2.30 3.55
CA LEU A 49 -4.14 1.13 2.71
C LEU A 49 -3.03 0.93 1.66
N GLU A 50 -2.50 2.03 1.13
CA GLU A 50 -1.41 2.07 0.17
C GLU A 50 -0.13 1.46 0.77
N ASP A 51 0.24 1.84 1.99
CA ASP A 51 1.41 1.30 2.68
C ASP A 51 1.20 -0.18 3.06
N ARG A 52 -0.01 -0.57 3.43
CA ARG A 52 -0.36 -1.98 3.69
C ARG A 52 -0.23 -2.84 2.43
N ALA A 53 -0.75 -2.36 1.30
CA ALA A 53 -0.65 -3.06 0.03
C ALA A 53 0.81 -3.19 -0.43
N LEU A 54 1.61 -2.14 -0.26
CA LEU A 54 3.04 -2.17 -0.55
C LEU A 54 3.79 -3.12 0.38
N LEU A 55 3.47 -3.14 1.67
CA LEU A 55 4.06 -4.04 2.65
C LEU A 55 3.76 -5.51 2.32
N VAL A 56 2.51 -5.83 1.97
CA VAL A 56 2.14 -7.20 1.56
C VAL A 56 2.93 -7.60 0.32
N ALA A 57 3.01 -6.73 -0.70
CA ALA A 57 3.79 -7.01 -1.91
C ALA A 57 5.30 -7.19 -1.64
N ALA A 58 5.86 -6.41 -0.72
CA ALA A 58 7.26 -6.53 -0.33
C ALA A 58 7.54 -7.83 0.45
N TYR A 59 6.58 -8.28 1.26
CA TYR A 59 6.72 -9.50 2.08
C TYR A 59 6.46 -10.79 1.29
N TRP A 60 5.57 -10.75 0.29
CA TRP A 60 5.15 -11.91 -0.50
C TRP A 60 5.97 -12.15 -1.79
N ARG A 61 7.13 -11.50 -1.93
CA ARG A 61 8.03 -11.75 -3.07
C ARG A 61 8.71 -13.11 -2.92
#